data_AF-A0AB73BT53-F1
#
_entry.id   AF-A0AB73BT53-F1
#
_cell.length_a   1.000
_cell.length_b   1.000
_cell.length_c   1.000
_cell.angle_alpha   90.00
_cell.angle_beta   90.00
_cell.angle_gamma   90.00
#
_symmetry.space_group_name_H-M   'P 1'
#
loop_
_entity.id
_entity.type
_entity.pdbx_description
1 polymer ?
#
loop_
_entity_poly.entity_id
_entity_poly.type
_entity_poly.pdbx_seq_one_letter_code
_entity_poly.pdbx_strand_id
1 'polypeptide(L)' 'MDEEIKYSIIEDSKSIILKIVSEGKKESLYCIDKKYLGMII' A
#
# COMPACT_ATOMS: atom_id res chain seq x y z
N MET A 1 -18.08 12.01 13.29
CA MET A 1 -17.65 10.60 13.26
C MET A 1 -16.32 10.62 12.56
N ASP A 2 -15.22 10.36 13.26
CA ASP A 2 -13.92 10.28 12.62
C ASP A 2 -13.88 8.99 11.79
N GLU A 3 -13.57 9.10 10.50
CA GLU A 3 -13.46 7.92 9.62
C GLU A 3 -12.25 7.08 10.07
N GLU A 4 -12.47 5.82 10.43
CA GLU A 4 -11.39 4.88 10.75
C GLU A 4 -10.71 4.41 9.46
N ILE A 5 -9.44 4.77 9.28
CA ILE A 5 -8.62 4.32 8.15
C ILE A 5 -7.84 3.07 8.58
N LYS A 6 -8.06 1.96 7.88
CA LYS A 6 -7.33 0.70 8.05
C LYS A 6 -6.32 0.53 6.93
N TYR A 7 -5.11 0.10 7.26
CA TYR A 7 -4.08 -0.21 6.27
C TYR A 7 -3.42 -1.56 6.54
N SER A 8 -2.95 -2.21 5.47
CA SER A 8 -2.15 -3.44 5.53
C SER A 8 -1.02 -3.37 4.53
N ILE A 9 0.16 -3.85 4.94
CA ILE A 9 1.33 -3.98 4.07
C ILE A 9 1.52 -5.46 3.76
N ILE A 10 1.60 -5.79 2.48
CA ILE A 10 1.90 -7.13 1.99
C ILE A 10 3.22 -7.05 1.24
N GLU A 11 4.19 -7.86 1.64
CA GLU A 11 5.53 -7.82 1.08
C GLU A 11 5.92 -9.22 0.59
N ASP A 12 6.43 -9.28 -0.64
CA ASP A 12 7.03 -10.49 -1.19
C ASP A 12 8.47 -10.20 -1.68
N SER A 13 9.12 -11.20 -2.29
CA SER A 13 10.50 -11.08 -2.79
C SER A 13 10.70 -10.00 -3.86
N LYS A 14 9.65 -9.56 -4.55
CA LYS A 14 9.70 -8.68 -5.72
C LYS A 14 8.98 -7.35 -5.51
N SER A 15 8.03 -7.28 -4.59
CA SER A 15 7.16 -6.11 -4.44
C SER A 15 6.72 -5.85 -3.01
N ILE A 16 6.31 -4.61 -2.77
CA ILE A 16 5.65 -4.16 -1.55
C ILE A 16 4.30 -3.58 -1.97
N ILE A 17 3.22 -4.07 -1.36
CA ILE A 17 1.86 -3.63 -1.63
C ILE A 17 1.30 -2.97 -0.38
N LEU A 18 0.89 -1.71 -0.50
CA LEU A 18 0.13 -0.98 0.51
C LEU A 18 -1.35 -0.98 0.12
N LYS A 19 -2.17 -1.57 0.99
CA LYS A 19 -3.64 -1.56 0.87
C LYS A 19 -4.22 -0.63 1.91
N ILE A 20 -5.07 0.30 1.47
CA ILE A 20 -5.78 1.26 2.33
C ILE A 20 -7.28 1.07 2.15
N VAL A 21 -7.99 0.88 3.27
CA VAL A 21 -9.44 0.72 3.34
C VAL A 21 -9.99 1.73 4.33
N SER A 22 -10.95 2.53 3.87
CA SER A 22 -11.73 3.42 4.73
C SER A 22 -13.18 2.94 4.71
N GLU A 23 -13.84 2.95 5.86
CA GLU A 23 -15.23 2.52 5.97
C GLU A 23 -16.13 3.35 5.04
N GLY A 24 -16.96 2.68 4.24
CA GLY A 24 -17.84 3.33 3.26
C GLY A 24 -17.14 3.87 2.00
N LYS A 25 -15.82 3.69 1.83
CA LYS A 25 -15.05 4.15 0.66
C LYS A 25 -14.41 2.99 -0.11
N LYS A 26 -14.03 3.29 -1.35
CA LYS A 26 -13.37 2.34 -2.26
C LYS A 26 -11.96 2.02 -1.78
N GLU A 27 -11.59 0.75 -1.86
CA GLU A 27 -10.24 0.27 -1.57
C GLU A 27 -9.21 0.90 -2.53
N SER A 28 -8.06 1.31 -1.98
CA SER A 28 -6.91 1.81 -2.74
C SER A 28 -5.71 0.89 -2.55
N LEU A 29 -5.04 0.57 -3.66
CA LEU A 29 -3.88 -0.31 -3.71
C LEU A 29 -2.70 0.41 -4.34
N TYR A 30 -1.57 0.42 -3.64
CA TYR A 30 -0.30 0.92 -4.14
C TYR A 30 0.70 -0.23 -4.20
N CYS A 31 1.32 -0.46 -5.34
CA CYS A 31 2.32 -1.49 -5.52
C CYS A 31 3.65 -0.86 -5.91
N ILE A 32 4.71 -1.23 -5.20
CA ILE A 32 6.07 -0.80 -5.47
C ILE A 32 6.89 -2.05 -5.81
N ASP A 33 7.44 -2.08 -7.03
CA ASP A 33 8.38 -3.13 -7.44
C ASP A 33 9.77 -2.82 -6.85
N LYS A 34 10.31 -3.78 -6.10
CA LYS A 34 11.60 -3.68 -5.41
C LYS A 34 12.77 -3.50 -6.36
N LYS A 35 12.62 -3.82 -7.64
CA LYS A 35 13.61 -3.50 -8.69
C LYS A 35 13.91 -1.99 -8.75
N TYR A 36 12.95 -1.15 -8.37
CA TYR A 36 13.09 0.30 -8.35
C TYR A 36 13.37 0.84 -6.93
N LEU A 37 13.30 0.01 -5.88
CA LEU A 37 13.76 0.38 -4.54
C LEU A 37 15.29 0.49 -4.58
N GLY A 38 15.81 1.71 -4.50
CA GLY A 38 17.25 1.99 -4.54
C GLY A 38 17.72 2.72 -5.81
N MET A 39 16.84 3.01 -6.77
CA MET A 39 17.11 4.03 -7.81
C MET A 39 16.95 5.45 -7.23
N ILE A 40 17.62 5.72 -6.11
CA ILE A 40 17.81 7.09 -5.61
C ILE A 40 19.14 7.54 -6.20
N ILE A 41 19.06 8.33 -7.27
CA ILE A 41 20.20 8.99 -7.93
C ILE A 41 20.67 10.15 -7.07
#